data_AF-A0A3G5U5P5-F1
#
_entry.id   AF-A0A3G5U5P5-F1
#
_cell.length_a   1.000
_cell.length_b   1.000
_cell.length_c   1.000
_cell.angle_alpha   90.00
_cell.angle_beta   90.00
_cell.angle_gamma   90.00
#
_symmetry.space_group_name_H-M   'P 1'
#
loop_
_entity.id
_entity.type
_entity.pdbx_description
1 polymer ?
#
loop_
_entity_poly.entity_id
_entity_poly.type
_entity_poly.pdbx_seq_one_letter_code
_entity_poly.pdbx_strand_id
1 'polypeptide(L)'
;MEQQKKTTIVLFSGDYDKAMAAYIIANGAAAYDQEVTIFHTFWGLNALRKDEHVEVKKTFIEKMFGKMMPRGADKMGLSKMNFAGMGPKMIKGIMKKHNAMPLPDLIDLAKKQGIKLVACQMTVDLLGLKEEEIMEGVEFAGVGAYLADASDGNVNLFI
;
A
#
# COMPACT_ATOMS: atom_id res chain seq x y z
N MET A 1 12.53 -25.11 17.72
CA MET A 1 12.65 -23.74 17.19
C MET A 1 11.24 -23.20 17.18
N GLU A 2 10.96 -22.12 17.94
CA GLU A 2 9.64 -21.49 17.87
C GLU A 2 9.43 -20.98 16.45
N GLN A 3 8.31 -21.36 15.84
CA GLN A 3 7.97 -20.96 14.48
C GLN A 3 7.66 -19.47 14.50
N GLN A 4 8.38 -18.67 13.72
CA GLN A 4 8.17 -17.23 13.64
C GLN A 4 6.73 -16.97 13.18
N LYS A 5 5.99 -16.16 13.96
CA LYS A 5 4.60 -15.85 13.63
C LYS A 5 4.52 -15.02 12.36
N LYS A 6 3.52 -15.29 11.53
CA LYS A 6 3.30 -14.61 10.25
C LYS A 6 2.02 -13.77 10.30
N THR A 7 2.09 -12.56 9.76
CA THR A 7 0.93 -11.66 9.59
C THR A 7 0.81 -11.25 8.12
N THR A 8 -0.34 -11.50 7.53
CA THR A 8 -0.63 -11.13 6.14
C THR A 8 -1.76 -10.10 6.06
N ILE A 9 -1.58 -9.10 5.21
CA ILE A 9 -2.59 -8.05 4.98
C ILE A 9 -2.85 -7.96 3.47
N VAL A 10 -4.10 -8.14 3.06
CA VAL A 10 -4.56 -7.72 1.73
C VAL A 10 -4.98 -6.26 1.82
N LEU A 11 -4.19 -5.37 1.22
CA LEU A 11 -4.55 -3.97 1.08
C LEU A 11 -5.26 -3.76 -0.26
N PHE A 12 -6.58 -3.84 -0.23
CA PHE A 12 -7.48 -3.58 -1.35
C PHE A 12 -7.90 -2.12 -1.40
N SER A 13 -8.17 -1.50 -0.24
CA SER A 13 -8.67 -0.14 -0.15
C SER A 13 -7.63 0.90 -0.59
N GLY A 14 -8.10 1.88 -1.37
CA GLY A 14 -7.32 3.02 -1.85
C GLY A 14 -7.48 4.28 -1.01
N ASP A 15 -7.98 4.14 0.21
CA ASP A 15 -8.25 5.23 1.14
C ASP A 15 -7.04 5.45 2.06
N TYR A 16 -6.59 6.69 2.20
CA TYR A 16 -5.42 7.10 2.99
C TYR A 16 -5.50 6.60 4.43
N ASP A 17 -6.65 6.74 5.09
CA ASP A 17 -6.86 6.34 6.49
C ASP A 17 -6.88 4.82 6.68
N LYS A 18 -7.41 4.06 5.72
CA LYS A 18 -7.37 2.59 5.77
C LYS A 18 -5.99 2.04 5.48
N ALA A 19 -5.29 2.60 4.49
CA ALA A 19 -3.89 2.27 4.23
C ALA A 19 -3.02 2.61 5.45
N MET A 20 -3.25 3.76 6.09
CA MET A 20 -2.56 4.12 7.33
C MET A 20 -2.80 3.10 8.44
N ALA A 21 -4.05 2.65 8.63
CA ALA A 21 -4.35 1.58 9.59
C ALA A 21 -3.63 0.27 9.26
N ALA A 22 -3.62 -0.15 7.98
CA ALA A 22 -2.91 -1.35 7.53
C ALA A 22 -1.41 -1.28 7.85
N TYR A 23 -0.75 -0.16 7.52
CA TYR A 23 0.68 0.01 7.78
C TYR A 23 1.00 0.19 9.27
N ILE A 24 0.13 0.78 10.08
CA ILE A 24 0.29 0.82 11.55
C ILE A 24 0.27 -0.60 12.12
N ILE A 25 -0.70 -1.44 11.70
CA ILE A 25 -0.79 -2.83 12.13
C ILE A 25 0.44 -3.61 11.68
N ALA A 26 0.86 -3.45 10.42
CA ALA A 26 2.01 -4.13 9.86
C ALA A 26 3.33 -3.79 10.59
N ASN A 27 3.61 -2.50 10.78
CA ASN A 27 4.79 -2.05 11.51
C ASN A 27 4.76 -2.50 12.99
N GLY A 28 3.58 -2.52 13.61
CA GLY A 28 3.38 -3.07 14.94
C GLY A 28 3.70 -4.57 15.00
N ALA A 29 3.17 -5.35 14.06
CA ALA A 29 3.45 -6.78 13.95
C ALA A 29 4.95 -7.07 13.76
N ALA A 30 5.62 -6.34 12.87
CA ALA A 30 7.06 -6.47 12.64
C ALA A 30 7.88 -6.10 13.89
N ALA A 31 7.44 -5.11 14.68
CA ALA A 31 8.08 -4.77 15.96
C ALA A 31 7.94 -5.87 17.04
N TYR A 32 7.01 -6.81 16.86
CA TYR A 32 6.86 -8.02 17.69
C TYR A 32 7.48 -9.26 17.02
N ASP A 33 8.52 -9.06 16.21
CA ASP A 33 9.30 -10.10 15.51
C ASP A 33 8.46 -11.00 14.59
N GLN A 34 7.31 -10.54 14.13
CA GLN A 34 6.51 -11.27 13.15
C GLN A 34 7.05 -11.05 11.73
N GLU A 35 6.99 -12.09 10.90
CA GLU A 35 7.16 -11.94 9.46
C GLU A 35 5.87 -11.35 8.87
N VAL A 36 5.97 -10.23 8.16
CA VAL A 36 4.80 -9.48 7.68
C VAL A 36 4.83 -9.36 6.16
N THR A 37 3.70 -9.70 5.53
CA THR A 37 3.46 -9.48 4.09
C THR A 37 2.25 -8.56 3.90
N ILE A 38 2.40 -7.51 3.09
CA ILE A 38 1.29 -6.66 2.63
C ILE A 38 1.10 -6.86 1.12
N PHE A 39 0.01 -7.53 0.75
CA PHE A 39 -0.40 -7.76 -0.62
C PHE A 39 -1.31 -6.62 -1.11
N HIS A 40 -0.77 -5.76 -1.96
CA HIS A 40 -1.44 -4.60 -2.54
C HIS A 40 -2.17 -4.98 -3.81
N THR A 41 -3.48 -4.78 -3.81
CA THR A 41 -4.35 -5.10 -4.95
C THR A 41 -5.39 -4.00 -5.16
N PHE A 42 -5.99 -3.96 -6.35
CA PHE A 42 -6.91 -2.91 -6.78
C PHE A 42 -6.43 -1.49 -6.38
N TRP A 43 -7.19 -0.81 -5.54
CA TRP A 43 -6.96 0.59 -5.20
C TRP A 43 -5.81 0.78 -4.21
N GLY A 44 -5.52 -0.24 -3.40
CA GLY A 44 -4.38 -0.26 -2.48
C GLY A 44 -3.04 -0.16 -3.20
N LEU A 45 -2.97 -0.59 -4.47
CA LEU A 45 -1.79 -0.44 -5.32
C LEU A 45 -1.32 1.02 -5.47
N ASN A 46 -2.23 2.00 -5.31
CA ASN A 46 -1.87 3.41 -5.36
C ASN A 46 -0.90 3.83 -4.24
N ALA A 47 -0.86 3.10 -3.12
CA ALA A 47 0.10 3.34 -2.05
C ALA A 47 1.55 3.07 -2.48
N LEU A 48 1.76 2.16 -3.45
CA LEU A 48 3.09 1.78 -3.96
C LEU A 48 3.53 2.59 -5.18
N ARG A 49 2.66 3.42 -5.76
CA ARG A 49 3.01 4.23 -6.93
C ARG A 49 4.02 5.30 -6.53
N LYS A 50 4.98 5.58 -7.40
CA LYS A 50 5.88 6.72 -7.26
C LYS A 50 5.10 8.04 -7.31
N ASP A 51 5.59 9.03 -6.58
CA ASP A 51 4.98 10.35 -6.54
C ASP A 51 5.28 11.14 -7.82
N GLU A 52 6.49 11.00 -8.33
CA GLU A 52 6.94 11.59 -9.59
C GLU A 52 6.26 10.96 -10.81
N HIS A 53 6.15 11.75 -11.87
CA HIS A 53 5.71 11.22 -13.14
C HIS A 53 6.85 10.44 -13.81
N VAL A 54 6.61 9.17 -14.09
CA VAL A 54 7.50 8.33 -14.89
C VAL A 54 6.94 8.23 -16.31
N GLU A 55 7.76 8.56 -17.30
CA GLU A 55 7.38 8.46 -18.71
C GLU A 55 7.44 7.00 -19.16
N VAL A 56 6.27 6.43 -19.49
CA VAL A 56 6.14 5.04 -19.91
C VAL A 56 5.19 4.90 -21.10
N LYS A 57 5.41 3.86 -21.91
CA LYS A 57 4.56 3.56 -23.07
C LYS A 57 3.24 2.94 -22.60
N LYS A 58 2.14 3.62 -22.91
CA LYS A 58 0.78 3.25 -22.55
C LYS A 58 -0.19 3.50 -23.70
N THR A 59 -1.22 2.68 -23.80
CA THR A 59 -2.39 2.90 -24.65
C THR A 59 -3.20 4.11 -24.15
N PHE A 60 -4.14 4.59 -24.95
CA PHE A 60 -4.97 5.74 -24.60
C PHE A 60 -5.76 5.54 -23.29
N ILE A 61 -6.34 4.35 -23.10
CA ILE A 61 -7.14 4.01 -21.91
C ILE A 61 -6.24 3.92 -20.66
N GLU A 62 -5.08 3.27 -20.76
CA GLU A 62 -4.12 3.17 -19.64
C GLU A 62 -3.59 4.56 -19.22
N LYS A 63 -3.38 5.48 -20.18
CA LYS A 63 -3.04 6.88 -19.87
C LYS A 63 -4.15 7.59 -19.11
N MET A 64 -5.42 7.33 -19.46
CA MET A 64 -6.58 7.90 -18.77
C MET A 64 -6.65 7.42 -17.32
N PHE A 65 -6.60 6.10 -17.10
CA PHE A 65 -6.57 5.52 -15.74
C PHE A 65 -5.39 6.04 -14.92
N GLY A 66 -4.18 6.04 -15.49
CA GLY A 66 -2.98 6.53 -14.81
C GLY A 66 -3.02 8.01 -14.41
N LYS A 67 -3.88 8.82 -15.04
CA LYS A 67 -4.13 10.23 -14.70
C LYS A 67 -5.26 10.40 -13.67
N MET A 68 -6.27 9.54 -13.70
CA MET A 68 -7.40 9.59 -12.75
C MET A 68 -7.05 9.04 -11.37
N MET A 69 -6.17 8.04 -11.31
CA MET A 69 -5.78 7.40 -10.07
C MET A 69 -4.73 8.22 -9.30
N PRO A 70 -4.77 8.23 -7.94
CA PRO A 70 -3.76 8.87 -7.11
C PRO A 70 -2.35 8.40 -7.43
N ARG A 71 -1.40 9.33 -7.53
CA ARG A 71 0.02 9.03 -7.70
C ARG A 71 0.70 9.10 -6.34
N GLY A 72 0.92 7.95 -5.75
CA GLY A 72 1.58 7.79 -4.45
C GLY A 72 0.64 7.91 -3.26
N ALA A 73 1.14 7.39 -2.14
CA ALA A 73 0.41 7.24 -0.90
C ALA A 73 -0.12 8.58 -0.35
N ASP A 74 0.65 9.65 -0.49
CA ASP A 74 0.25 10.96 0.04
C ASP A 74 -0.94 11.58 -0.73
N LYS A 75 -1.18 11.15 -1.97
CA LYS A 75 -2.27 11.68 -2.81
C LYS A 75 -3.58 10.89 -2.69
N MET A 76 -3.62 9.85 -1.85
CA MET A 76 -4.82 9.06 -1.61
C MET A 76 -5.89 9.88 -0.88
N GLY A 77 -7.16 9.63 -1.21
CA GLY A 77 -8.31 10.30 -0.57
C GLY A 77 -8.66 9.66 0.77
N LEU A 78 -9.47 10.33 1.60
CA LEU A 78 -10.01 9.70 2.82
C LEU A 78 -11.25 8.86 2.52
N SER A 79 -11.42 7.76 3.26
CA SER A 79 -12.59 6.87 3.17
C SER A 79 -13.90 7.58 3.49
N LYS A 80 -13.83 8.59 4.36
CA LYS A 80 -14.94 9.45 4.77
C LYS A 80 -14.45 10.89 4.86
N MET A 81 -15.36 11.84 4.64
CA MET A 81 -15.08 13.28 4.76
C MET A 81 -13.95 13.77 3.85
N ASN A 82 -13.79 13.20 2.65
CA ASN A 82 -12.74 13.60 1.71
C ASN A 82 -12.92 15.05 1.21
N PHE A 83 -14.16 15.52 1.05
CA PHE A 83 -14.52 16.88 0.61
C PHE A 83 -13.67 17.40 -0.56
N ALA A 84 -13.62 16.63 -1.66
CA ALA A 84 -12.82 16.93 -2.85
C ALA A 84 -11.33 17.22 -2.56
N GLY A 85 -10.76 16.58 -1.52
CA GLY A 85 -9.35 16.71 -1.13
C GLY A 85 -9.09 17.70 0.01
N MET A 86 -10.12 18.36 0.55
CA MET A 86 -9.98 19.19 1.75
C MET A 86 -9.77 18.33 3.02
N GLY A 87 -10.45 17.19 3.11
CA GLY A 87 -10.34 16.26 4.24
C GLY A 87 -8.90 15.78 4.49
N PRO A 88 -8.20 15.21 3.48
CA PRO A 88 -6.80 14.81 3.61
C PRO A 88 -5.88 15.92 4.12
N LYS A 89 -6.08 17.18 3.68
CA LYS A 89 -5.28 18.31 4.16
C LYS A 89 -5.53 18.61 5.64
N MET A 90 -6.79 18.55 6.07
CA MET A 90 -7.16 18.79 7.48
C MET A 90 -6.57 17.71 8.39
N ILE A 91 -6.72 16.43 8.05
CA ILE A 91 -6.23 15.35 8.90
C ILE A 91 -4.72 15.34 8.99
N LYS A 92 -3.99 15.62 7.90
CA LYS A 92 -2.52 15.77 7.92
C LYS A 92 -2.07 16.92 8.81
N GLY A 93 -2.83 18.02 8.83
CA GLY A 93 -2.59 19.13 9.76
C GLY A 93 -2.75 18.72 11.23
N ILE A 94 -3.75 17.89 11.55
CA ILE A 94 -3.96 17.35 12.90
C ILE A 94 -2.85 16.35 13.23
N MET A 95 -2.52 15.42 12.33
CA MET A 95 -1.45 14.44 12.51
C MET A 95 -0.12 15.12 12.86
N LYS A 96 0.24 16.18 12.13
CA LYS A 96 1.46 16.96 12.42
C LYS A 96 1.46 17.57 13.82
N LYS A 97 0.30 18.04 14.32
CA LYS A 97 0.19 18.57 15.69
C LYS A 97 0.36 17.50 16.77
N HIS A 98 -0.04 16.27 16.48
CA HIS A 98 0.06 15.14 17.39
C HIS A 98 1.32 14.27 17.15
N ASN A 99 2.25 14.73 16.29
CA ASN A 99 3.44 13.97 15.89
C ASN A 99 3.11 12.55 15.37
N ALA A 100 1.96 12.39 14.72
CA ALA A 100 1.58 11.15 14.07
C ALA A 100 2.29 11.03 12.72
N MET A 101 2.86 9.85 12.47
CA MET A 101 3.59 9.55 11.25
C MET A 101 2.63 9.52 10.04
N PRO A 102 2.92 10.24 8.94
CA PRO A 102 2.13 10.18 7.72
C PRO A 102 2.31 8.84 6.99
N LEU A 103 1.39 8.52 6.07
CA LEU A 103 1.40 7.24 5.37
C LEU A 103 2.71 6.95 4.60
N PRO A 104 3.33 7.90 3.85
CA PRO A 104 4.62 7.65 3.20
C PRO A 104 5.72 7.20 4.17
N ASP A 105 5.80 7.86 5.33
CA ASP A 105 6.79 7.54 6.36
C ASP A 105 6.53 6.15 6.98
N LEU A 106 5.26 5.74 7.12
CA LEU A 106 4.89 4.39 7.57
C LEU A 106 5.26 3.31 6.55
N ILE A 107 5.18 3.61 5.24
CA ILE A 107 5.62 2.72 4.17
C ILE A 107 7.14 2.57 4.20
N ASP A 108 7.87 3.68 4.37
CA ASP A 108 9.32 3.65 4.48
C ASP A 108 9.79 2.92 5.73
N LEU A 109 9.08 3.07 6.86
CA LEU A 109 9.33 2.29 8.07
C LEU A 109 9.11 0.79 7.82
N ALA A 110 8.04 0.41 7.14
CA ALA A 110 7.75 -0.97 6.80
C ALA A 110 8.88 -1.60 5.98
N LYS A 111 9.38 -0.87 4.97
CA LYS A 111 10.55 -1.30 4.19
C LYS A 111 11.79 -1.50 5.06
N LYS A 112 12.08 -0.55 5.96
CA LYS A 112 13.22 -0.64 6.88
C LYS A 112 13.11 -1.81 7.87
N GLN A 113 11.89 -2.19 8.24
CA GLN A 113 11.61 -3.34 9.09
C GLN A 113 11.59 -4.68 8.34
N GLY A 114 11.84 -4.68 7.02
CA GLY A 114 11.85 -5.92 6.22
C GLY A 114 10.46 -6.49 5.94
N ILE A 115 9.40 -5.67 6.05
CA ILE A 115 8.05 -6.06 5.66
C ILE A 115 8.01 -6.30 4.15
N LYS A 116 7.48 -7.44 3.73
CA LYS A 116 7.32 -7.82 2.32
C LYS A 116 6.18 -7.02 1.71
N LEU A 117 6.52 -6.08 0.82
CA LEU A 117 5.53 -5.32 0.05
C LEU A 117 5.34 -5.99 -1.30
N VAL A 118 4.14 -6.51 -1.55
CA VAL A 118 3.82 -7.25 -2.77
C VAL A 118 2.78 -6.48 -3.58
N ALA A 119 3.06 -6.22 -4.85
CA ALA A 119 2.12 -5.72 -5.84
C ALA A 119 1.44 -6.89 -6.57
N CYS A 120 0.11 -6.88 -6.61
CA CYS A 120 -0.65 -7.85 -7.38
C CYS A 120 -0.41 -7.64 -8.88
N GLN A 121 0.32 -8.56 -9.53
CA GLN A 121 0.66 -8.45 -10.96
C GLN A 121 -0.57 -8.23 -11.84
N MET A 122 -1.63 -9.01 -11.60
CA MET A 122 -2.89 -8.88 -12.35
C MET A 122 -3.52 -7.48 -12.19
N THR A 123 -3.39 -6.85 -11.02
CA THR A 123 -3.89 -5.48 -10.81
C THR A 123 -3.04 -4.46 -11.57
N VAL A 124 -1.71 -4.61 -11.52
CA VAL A 124 -0.77 -3.76 -12.26
C VAL A 124 -1.14 -3.76 -13.75
N ASP A 125 -1.32 -4.94 -14.32
CA ASP A 125 -1.71 -5.12 -15.73
C ASP A 125 -3.11 -4.55 -16.01
N LEU A 126 -4.10 -4.86 -15.17
CA LEU A 126 -5.49 -4.43 -15.34
C LEU A 126 -5.63 -2.90 -15.32
N LEU A 127 -4.90 -2.23 -14.44
CA LEU A 127 -4.93 -0.77 -14.30
C LEU A 127 -3.97 -0.06 -15.28
N GLY A 128 -3.25 -0.81 -16.11
CA GLY A 128 -2.32 -0.25 -17.09
C GLY A 128 -1.13 0.46 -16.45
N LEU A 129 -0.72 0.03 -15.26
CA LEU A 129 0.49 0.50 -14.60
C LEU A 129 1.69 -0.28 -15.12
N LYS A 130 2.86 0.35 -15.13
CA LYS A 130 4.13 -0.29 -15.47
C LYS A 130 4.99 -0.39 -14.21
N GLU A 131 5.86 -1.39 -14.15
CA GLU A 131 6.71 -1.64 -12.98
C GLU A 131 7.58 -0.42 -12.65
N GLU A 132 8.00 0.35 -13.66
CA GLU A 132 8.79 1.57 -13.50
C GLU A 132 8.05 2.67 -12.73
N GLU A 133 6.71 2.64 -12.73
CA GLU A 133 5.85 3.57 -11.96
C GLU A 133 5.64 3.13 -10.49
N ILE A 134 6.06 1.92 -10.14
CA ILE A 134 5.97 1.37 -8.78
C ILE A 134 7.30 1.64 -8.06
N MET A 135 7.22 1.92 -6.76
CA MET A 135 8.40 2.18 -5.94
C MET A 135 9.33 0.96 -5.86
N GLU A 136 10.62 1.21 -5.64
CA GLU A 136 11.62 0.16 -5.52
C GLU A 136 11.41 -0.68 -4.24
N GLY A 137 11.83 -1.94 -4.29
CA GLY A 137 11.72 -2.89 -3.16
C GLY A 137 10.33 -3.52 -3.02
N VAL A 138 9.53 -3.49 -4.09
CA VAL A 138 8.23 -4.17 -4.18
C VAL A 138 8.39 -5.44 -5.00
N GLU A 139 7.82 -6.54 -4.51
CA GLU A 139 7.74 -7.81 -5.24
C GLU A 139 6.46 -7.86 -6.09
N PHE A 140 6.53 -8.44 -7.27
CA PHE A 140 5.37 -8.63 -8.14
C PHE A 140 4.90 -10.08 -8.09
N ALA A 141 3.66 -10.32 -7.66
CA ALA A 141 3.14 -11.67 -7.53
C ALA A 141 1.63 -11.77 -7.78
N GLY A 142 1.17 -12.99 -8.09
CA GLY A 142 -0.24 -13.32 -8.21
C GLY A 142 -0.88 -13.69 -6.86
N VAL A 143 -2.19 -13.90 -6.87
CA VAL A 143 -2.96 -14.28 -5.65
C VAL A 143 -2.46 -15.59 -5.02
N GLY A 144 -1.90 -16.51 -5.81
CA GLY A 144 -1.36 -17.77 -5.31
C GLY A 144 -0.18 -17.60 -4.34
N ALA A 145 0.70 -16.63 -4.60
CA ALA A 145 1.82 -16.34 -3.69
C ALA A 145 1.31 -15.79 -2.34
N TYR A 146 0.33 -14.87 -2.39
CA TYR A 146 -0.33 -14.39 -1.18
C TYR A 146 -1.02 -15.51 -0.39
N LEU A 147 -1.74 -16.42 -1.07
CA LEU A 147 -2.42 -17.52 -0.40
C LEU A 147 -1.44 -18.50 0.27
N ALA A 148 -0.26 -18.70 -0.30
CA ALA A 148 0.80 -19.51 0.32
C ALA A 148 1.36 -18.84 1.59
N ASP A 149 1.58 -17.53 1.57
CA ASP A 149 1.98 -16.78 2.78
C ASP A 149 0.88 -16.79 3.84
N ALA A 150 -0.38 -16.64 3.41
CA ALA A 150 -1.53 -16.57 4.29
C ALA A 150 -1.89 -17.92 4.92
N SER A 151 -1.65 -19.05 4.24
CA SER A 151 -1.90 -20.39 4.81
C SER A 151 -0.99 -20.71 5.99
N ASP A 152 0.20 -20.12 6.03
CA ASP A 152 1.13 -20.22 7.15
C ASP A 152 0.93 -19.09 8.19
N GLY A 153 0.02 -18.16 7.91
CA GLY A 153 -0.24 -16.95 8.69
C GLY A 153 -1.03 -17.20 9.98
N ASN A 154 -0.67 -16.50 11.06
CA ASN A 154 -1.47 -16.49 12.29
C ASN A 154 -2.55 -15.40 12.26
N VAL A 155 -2.27 -14.29 11.57
CA VAL A 155 -3.20 -13.17 11.42
C VAL A 155 -3.34 -12.87 9.93
N ASN A 156 -4.57 -12.85 9.44
CA ASN A 156 -4.88 -12.49 8.07
C ASN A 156 -5.98 -11.43 8.02
N LEU A 157 -5.70 -10.28 7.42
CA LEU A 157 -6.60 -9.13 7.36
C LEU A 157 -6.86 -8.73 5.91
N PHE A 158 -8.10 -8.34 5.61
CA PHE A 158 -8.48 -7.71 4.36
C PHE A 158 -8.93 -6.27 4.65
N ILE A 159 -8.23 -5.30 4.07
CA ILE A 159 -8.38 -3.86 4.38
C ILE A 159 -8.65 -3.06 3.11
#